data_AF-A0A519NLZ8-F1
#
_entry.id   AF-A0A519NLZ8-F1
#
_cell.length_a   1.000
_cell.length_b   1.000
_cell.length_c   1.000
_cell.angle_alpha   90.00
_cell.angle_beta   90.00
_cell.angle_gamma   90.00
#
_symmetry.space_group_name_H-M   'P 1'
#
loop_
_entity.id
_entity.type
_entity.pdbx_description
1 polymer ?
#
loop_
_entity_poly.entity_id
_entity_poly.type
_entity_poly.pdbx_seq_one_letter_code
_entity_poly.pdbx_strand_id
1 'polypeptide(L)' 'MGMSPLKSPSDVHAELSSLIAEAVAEPDLQRRQGLLVLADHWSDILRRRRDQEGGVENSAEPPRAN' A
#
# COMPACT_ATOMS: atom_id res chain seq x y z
N MET A 1 10.77 4.96 -22.71
CA MET A 1 9.40 5.09 -22.19
C MET A 1 9.51 5.24 -20.69
N GLY A 2 9.33 6.45 -20.16
CA GLY A 2 9.44 6.70 -18.72
C GLY A 2 8.29 6.01 -18.00
N MET A 3 8.59 5.07 -17.11
CA MET A 3 7.59 4.57 -16.16
C MET A 3 7.19 5.76 -15.29
N SER A 4 5.91 6.14 -15.34
CA SER A 4 5.38 7.19 -14.47
C SER A 4 5.82 6.94 -13.04
N PRO A 5 6.26 7.97 -12.29
CA PRO A 5 6.63 7.79 -10.90
C PRO A 5 5.44 7.15 -10.19
N LEU A 6 5.69 6.00 -9.56
CA LEU A 6 4.70 5.34 -8.73
C LEU A 6 4.12 6.39 -7.77
N LYS A 7 2.78 6.50 -7.69
CA LYS A 7 2.07 7.46 -6.81
C LYS A 7 2.75 7.55 -5.44
N SER A 8 2.84 8.74 -4.86
CA SER A 8 3.48 8.90 -3.55
C SER A 8 2.69 8.14 -2.47
N PRO A 9 3.32 7.74 -1.35
CA PRO A 9 2.59 7.10 -0.25
C PRO A 9 1.40 7.92 0.27
N SER A 10 1.51 9.25 0.27
CA SER A 10 0.42 10.16 0.64
C SER A 10 -0.76 10.11 -0.35
N ASP A 11 -0.48 10.02 -1.66
CA ASP A 11 -1.54 9.91 -2.68
C ASP A 11 -2.29 8.59 -2.52
N VAL A 12 -1.55 7.49 -2.28
CA VAL A 12 -2.14 6.17 -2.03
C VAL A 12 -2.99 6.18 -0.75
N HIS A 13 -2.54 6.85 0.31
CA HIS A 13 -3.29 6.97 1.55
C HIS A 13 -4.60 7.77 1.38
N ALA A 14 -4.57 8.84 0.57
CA ALA A 14 -5.75 9.63 0.23
C ALA A 14 -6.77 8.81 -0.55
N GLU A 15 -6.32 8.04 -1.55
CA GLU A 15 -7.19 7.16 -2.35
C GLU A 15 -7.81 6.03 -1.50
N LEU A 16 -7.03 5.40 -0.62
CA LEU A 16 -7.54 4.42 0.32
C LEU A 16 -8.64 5.01 1.22
N SER A 17 -8.42 6.22 1.74
CA SER A 17 -9.39 6.90 2.59
C SER A 17 -10.69 7.22 1.85
N SER A 18 -10.61 7.65 0.59
CA SER A 18 -11.79 7.89 -0.27
C SER A 18 -12.58 6.61 -0.51
N LEU A 19 -11.91 5.52 -0.89
CA LEU A 19 -12.56 4.24 -1.17
C LEU A 19 -13.28 3.67 0.05
N ILE A 20 -12.70 3.80 1.24
CA ILE A 20 -13.34 3.37 2.49
C ILE A 20 -14.58 4.24 2.78
N ALA A 21 -14.49 5.55 2.63
CA ALA A 21 -15.61 6.46 2.85
C ALA A 21 -16.77 6.16 1.87
N GLU A 22 -16.45 5.93 0.59
CA GLU A 22 -17.41 5.54 -0.43
C GLU A 22 -18.05 4.18 -0.11
N ALA A 23 -17.26 3.18 0.29
CA ALA A 23 -17.77 1.86 0.66
C ALA A 23 -18.74 1.91 1.85
N VAL A 24 -18.42 2.71 2.87
CA VAL A 24 -19.29 2.88 4.06
C VAL A 24 -20.63 3.49 3.68
N ALA A 25 -20.65 4.46 2.76
CA ALA A 25 -21.86 5.14 2.32
C ALA A 25 -22.66 4.35 1.26
N GLU A 26 -22.04 3.38 0.57
CA GLU A 26 -22.64 2.66 -0.56
C GLU A 26 -23.73 1.69 -0.09
N PRO A 27 -25.02 1.90 -0.46
CA PRO A 27 -26.12 1.02 -0.07
C PRO A 27 -26.15 -0.30 -0.84
N ASP A 28 -25.63 -0.33 -2.07
CA ASP A 28 -25.60 -1.56 -2.87
C ASP A 28 -24.47 -2.49 -2.40
N LEU A 29 -24.84 -3.73 -2.05
CA LEU A 29 -23.88 -4.68 -1.48
C LEU A 29 -22.77 -5.04 -2.46
N GLN A 30 -23.09 -5.17 -3.76
CA GLN A 30 -22.12 -5.60 -4.76
C GLN A 30 -21.10 -4.48 -5.05
N ARG A 31 -21.56 -3.23 -5.17
CA ARG A 31 -20.70 -2.04 -5.29
C ARG A 31 -19.85 -1.84 -4.05
N ARG A 32 -20.44 -1.97 -2.85
CA ARG A 32 -19.69 -1.89 -1.58
C ARG A 32 -18.55 -2.91 -1.55
N GLN A 33 -18.83 -4.15 -1.93
CA GLN A 33 -17.81 -5.20 -2.00
C GLN A 33 -16.69 -4.85 -2.98
N GLY A 34 -17.03 -4.32 -4.16
CA GLY A 34 -16.04 -3.85 -5.13
C GLY A 34 -15.12 -2.76 -4.56
N LEU A 35 -15.69 -1.76 -3.88
CA LEU A 35 -14.92 -0.68 -3.24
C LEU A 35 -14.00 -1.20 -2.12
N LEU A 36 -14.46 -2.15 -1.31
CA LEU A 36 -13.65 -2.78 -0.26
C LEU A 36 -12.48 -3.59 -0.82
N VAL A 37 -12.67 -4.30 -1.94
CA VAL A 37 -11.58 -5.02 -2.62
C VAL A 37 -10.53 -4.03 -3.15
N LEU A 38 -10.95 -2.90 -3.70
CA LEU A 38 -10.02 -1.85 -4.13
C LEU A 38 -9.25 -1.26 -2.94
N ALA A 39 -9.92 -1.03 -1.81
CA ALA A 39 -9.27 -0.57 -0.57
C ALA A 39 -8.24 -1.58 -0.03
N ASP A 40 -8.54 -2.88 -0.08
CA ASP A 40 -7.61 -3.93 0.31
C ASP A 40 -6.34 -3.93 -0.56
N HIS A 41 -6.51 -3.76 -1.88
CA HIS A 41 -5.38 -3.69 -2.81
C HIS A 41 -4.45 -2.51 -2.50
N TRP A 42 -5.00 -1.32 -2.21
CA TRP A 42 -4.19 -0.17 -1.83
C TRP A 42 -3.48 -0.35 -0.48
N SER A 43 -4.14 -1.03 0.47
CA SER A 43 -3.52 -1.39 1.75
C SER A 43 -2.32 -2.32 1.58
N ASP A 44 -2.40 -3.28 0.66
CA ASP A 44 -1.29 -4.16 0.30
C ASP A 44 -0.12 -3.37 -0.34
N ILE A 45 -0.41 -2.43 -1.24
CA ILE A 45 0.61 -1.56 -1.84
C ILE A 45 1.37 -0.77 -0.77
N LEU A 46 0.67 -0.17 0.20
CA LEU A 46 1.30 0.56 1.31
C LEU A 46 2.16 -0.36 2.17
N ARG A 47 1.67 -1.57 2.47
CA ARG A 47 2.42 -2.56 3.26
C ARG A 47 3.73 -2.94 2.57
N ARG A 48 3.68 -3.28 1.28
CA ARG A 48 4.86 -3.65 0.50
C ARG A 48 5.88 -2.52 0.41
N ARG A 49 5.43 -1.27 0.29
CA ARG A 49 6.33 -0.11 0.26
C ARG A 49 7.03 0.10 1.59
N ARG A 50 6.30 -0.01 2.70
CA ARG A 50 6.90 0.03 4.05
C ARG A 50 7.94 -1.06 4.23
N ASP A 51 7.64 -2.29 3.77
CA ASP A 51 8.57 -3.42 3.89
C ASP A 51 9.82 -3.24 2.97
N GLN A 52 9.68 -2.55 1.83
CA GLN A 52 10.82 -2.15 0.97
C GLN A 52 11.68 -1.05 1.60
N GLU A 53 11.07 -0.09 2.30
CA GLU A 53 11.78 1.00 2.98
C GLU A 53 12.53 0.51 4.24
N GLY A 54 12.03 -0.53 4.93
CA GLY A 54 12.67 -1.15 6.10
C GLY A 54 13.71 -2.24 5.80
N GLY A 55 13.95 -2.59 4.53
CA GLY A 55 14.76 -3.74 4.12
C GLY A 55 16.29 -3.52 4.06
N VAL A 56 16.81 -2.34 4.41
CA VAL A 56 18.24 -1.99 4.29
C VAL A 56 19.03 -2.25 5.60
N GLU A 57 18.38 -2.62 6.70
CA GLU A 57 19.02 -2.69 8.03
C GLU A 57 19.49 -4.08 8.48
N ASN A 58 19.45 -5.10 7.62
CA ASN A 58 19.87 -6.47 8.00
C ASN A 58 21.01 -7.05 7.15
N SER A 59 22.03 -6.24 6.88
CA SER A 59 23.38 -6.72 6.54
C SER A 59 24.35 -6.40 7.67
N ALA A 60 24.08 -6.91 8.87
CA ALA A 60 25.11 -7.07 9.88
C ALA A 60 25.91 -8.33 9.53
N GLU A 61 26.92 -8.17 8.68
CA GLU A 61 27.98 -9.14 8.49
C GLU A 61 28.61 -9.46 9.86
N PRO A 62 28.60 -10.71 10.35
CA PRO A 62 29.37 -11.02 11.54
C PRO A 62 30.86 -10.91 11.17
N PRO A 63 31.68 -10.24 12.00
CA PRO A 63 33.10 -10.08 11.69
C PRO A 63 33.75 -11.46 11.57
N ARG A 64 34.44 -11.69 10.45
CA ARG A 64 35.30 -12.87 10.30
C ARG A 64 36.38 -12.82 11.38
N ALA A 65 36.31 -13.75 12.33
CA ALA A 65 37.39 -14.02 13.25
C ALA A 65 38.52 -14.73 12.50
N ASN A 66 39.73 -14.28 12.79
CA ASN A 66 41.04 -14.65 12.24
C ASN A 66 41.37 -16.14 12.39
#